data_AF-A0A0Q5ZJW5-F1
#
_entry.id   AF-A0A0Q5ZJW5-F1
#
_cell.length_a   1.000
_cell.length_b   1.000
_cell.length_c   1.000
_cell.angle_alpha   90.00
_cell.angle_beta   90.00
_cell.angle_gamma   90.00
#
_symmetry.space_group_name_H-M   'P 1'
#
loop_
_entity.id
_entity.type
_entity.pdbx_description
1 polymer ?
#
loop_
_entity_poly.entity_id
_entity_poly.type
_entity_poly.pdbx_seq_one_letter_code
_entity_poly.pdbx_strand_id
1 'polypeptide(L)'
;MKLSIISILSVSALLFSCTTASNSSKNTSQNKTVSGNISDEQLMDKVQRDALKYFWDYAEPNSKLGRERYHEDNIYPDNDKHVITTGGSGFGLATILVGVERGFIPRKEAVKRLTTMMDFLATADRHKGAWSHWINGETGKTVPFGKKDNGGDLVETAFLTTGIIQVREYFKNGNTKEKALAKKCDELWKGIQWNWYTKGGEKVLYWHWSAEYQWEMNFPLQGYNECLITYILAASSPTYSIDAETYYKGWTRNGTYLSDKEKYGLPMFVKHNGAEEYGGPLFWAHYSYIGLDPMNLSDKLIKNYFDLNKNQVLIDYNYCVENPKQWKGYGENYWGLTAGYSRNNDGGVGYDAHFPQNEHGVITPTAALSSFPYTPKESMNFLKFIYTQKPEFIGSAGPYDATSIHYNNWTTPRYLAIDQGTIAPMIENHRTGFLWKLFMNAPEIQQGLKKLSFKSEKYNIK
;
A
#
# COMPACT_ATOMS: atom_id res chain seq x y z
N MET A 1 44.59 48.39 -4.22
CA MET A 1 45.87 47.88 -4.74
C MET A 1 46.99 48.61 -4.01
N LYS A 2 47.81 47.89 -3.22
CA LYS A 2 49.07 48.33 -2.54
C LYS A 2 48.91 49.32 -1.38
N LEU A 3 49.62 49.28 -0.24
CA LEU A 3 50.67 48.46 0.41
C LEU A 3 50.60 48.89 1.92
N SER A 4 50.46 48.03 2.93
CA SER A 4 51.52 47.36 3.72
C SER A 4 52.35 48.27 4.67
N ILE A 5 52.62 47.71 5.88
CA ILE A 5 53.83 47.85 6.76
C ILE A 5 53.82 49.02 7.79
N ILE A 6 54.24 48.95 9.08
CA ILE A 6 54.80 47.94 10.02
C ILE A 6 54.89 48.57 11.45
N SER A 7 54.63 47.76 12.49
CA SER A 7 55.30 47.62 13.81
C SER A 7 55.43 48.67 14.96
N ILE A 8 55.23 48.06 16.16
CA ILE A 8 56.01 48.10 17.43
C ILE A 8 55.84 49.33 18.36
N LEU A 9 55.27 49.09 19.56
CA LEU A 9 56.04 49.06 20.82
C LEU A 9 55.24 48.51 22.01
N SER A 10 55.96 47.72 22.81
CA SER A 10 55.59 46.92 23.97
C SER A 10 55.89 47.63 25.29
N VAL A 11 55.04 47.50 26.32
CA VAL A 11 55.44 47.53 27.75
C VAL A 11 54.52 46.61 28.57
N SER A 12 55.17 45.82 29.43
CA SER A 12 54.68 44.72 30.27
C SER A 12 54.36 45.16 31.72
N ALA A 13 53.47 44.43 32.42
CA ALA A 13 53.53 44.01 33.86
C ALA A 13 52.10 43.64 34.36
N LEU A 14 51.74 42.36 34.54
CA LEU A 14 51.91 41.45 35.71
C LEU A 14 50.69 41.39 36.65
N LEU A 15 50.02 40.22 36.60
CA LEU A 15 49.40 39.40 37.66
C LEU A 15 48.25 39.98 38.53
N PHE A 16 47.07 39.34 38.51
CA PHE A 16 46.75 38.23 39.43
C PHE A 16 45.46 37.50 39.01
N SER A 17 45.46 36.22 39.38
CA SER A 17 44.55 35.13 39.02
C SER A 17 43.11 35.29 39.55
N CYS A 18 42.13 34.87 38.77
CA CYS A 18 41.02 34.02 39.25
C CYS A 18 40.31 33.36 38.07
N THR A 19 40.34 32.03 38.10
CA THR A 19 39.79 31.07 37.15
C THR A 19 38.28 31.18 36.97
N THR A 20 37.84 31.42 35.73
CA THR A 20 36.54 30.94 35.23
C THR A 20 36.75 30.33 33.85
N ALA A 21 36.70 29.00 33.79
CA ALA A 21 36.82 28.25 32.55
C ALA A 21 35.52 28.39 31.75
N SER A 22 35.45 29.36 30.84
CA SER A 22 34.48 29.37 29.75
C SER A 22 35.05 28.54 28.60
N ASN A 23 34.76 27.24 28.60
CA ASN A 23 35.16 26.38 27.49
C ASN A 23 34.07 26.40 26.41
N SER A 24 34.38 27.11 25.34
CA SER A 24 33.73 27.01 24.03
C SER A 24 33.75 25.56 23.52
N SER A 25 32.61 24.88 23.55
CA SER A 25 32.46 23.58 22.89
C SER A 25 31.97 23.78 21.46
N LYS A 26 32.83 23.43 20.52
CA LYS A 26 32.50 23.16 19.12
C LYS A 26 31.35 22.14 19.09
N ASN A 27 30.21 22.52 18.52
CA ASN A 27 29.16 21.57 18.12
C ASN A 27 29.70 20.70 16.98
N THR A 28 30.33 19.60 17.37
CA THR A 28 30.62 18.49 16.50
C THR A 28 29.39 17.60 16.56
N SER A 29 28.58 17.63 15.49
CA SER A 29 27.47 16.71 15.28
C SER A 29 28.04 15.29 15.25
N GLN A 30 28.10 14.65 16.41
CA GLN A 30 28.36 13.22 16.49
C GLN A 30 27.17 12.51 15.84
N ASN A 31 27.40 12.00 14.63
CA ASN A 31 26.69 10.85 14.11
C ASN A 31 26.66 9.78 15.20
N LYS A 32 25.54 9.70 15.93
CA LYS A 32 25.21 8.50 16.70
C LYS A 32 24.89 7.42 15.69
N THR A 33 25.91 6.70 15.25
CA THR A 33 25.76 5.33 14.80
C THR A 33 24.96 4.63 15.90
N VAL A 34 23.70 4.28 15.62
CA VAL A 34 22.82 3.63 16.59
C VAL A 34 23.36 2.21 16.80
N SER A 35 24.28 2.07 17.75
CA SER A 35 24.76 0.77 18.24
C SER A 35 23.79 0.29 19.32
N GLY A 36 22.84 -0.53 18.92
CA GLY A 36 22.03 -1.38 19.78
C GLY A 36 21.32 -2.41 18.90
N ASN A 37 21.47 -3.70 19.21
CA ASN A 37 20.76 -4.78 18.51
C ASN A 37 19.25 -4.59 18.67
N ILE A 38 18.62 -3.84 17.76
CA ILE A 38 17.15 -3.76 17.63
C ILE A 38 16.68 -5.16 17.22
N SER A 39 15.76 -5.75 17.99
CA SER A 39 15.20 -7.05 17.63
C SER A 39 14.28 -6.95 16.40
N ASP A 40 14.08 -8.07 15.72
CA ASP A 40 13.17 -8.17 14.56
C ASP A 40 11.76 -7.64 14.89
N GLU A 41 11.25 -7.98 16.07
CA GLU A 41 9.98 -7.47 16.59
C GLU A 41 9.98 -5.95 16.78
N GLN A 42 11.05 -5.39 17.37
CA GLN A 42 11.17 -3.94 17.56
C GLN A 42 11.28 -3.20 16.22
N LEU A 43 11.91 -3.83 15.23
CA LEU A 43 12.06 -3.24 13.90
C LEU A 43 10.75 -3.28 13.10
N MET A 44 10.01 -4.39 13.17
CA MET A 44 8.64 -4.48 12.62
C MET A 44 7.71 -3.44 13.26
N ASP A 45 7.76 -3.32 14.59
CA ASP A 45 7.04 -2.29 15.33
C ASP A 45 7.41 -0.86 14.85
N LYS A 46 8.70 -0.61 14.60
CA LYS A 46 9.18 0.68 14.12
C LYS A 46 8.64 1.01 12.73
N VAL A 47 8.75 0.10 11.77
CA VAL A 47 8.25 0.36 10.41
C VAL A 47 6.73 0.49 10.39
N GLN A 48 5.99 -0.29 11.20
CA GLN A 48 4.54 -0.13 11.32
C GLN A 48 4.16 1.24 11.91
N ARG A 49 4.87 1.70 12.96
CA ARG A 49 4.66 3.06 13.51
C ARG A 49 5.00 4.16 12.49
N ASP A 50 6.06 3.97 11.72
CA ASP A 50 6.47 4.94 10.72
C ASP A 50 5.43 5.04 9.59
N ALA A 51 4.99 3.91 9.02
CA ALA A 51 3.95 3.88 8.00
C ALA A 51 2.61 4.45 8.50
N LEU A 52 2.26 4.23 9.78
CA LEU A 52 1.06 4.81 10.40
C LEU A 52 1.04 6.35 10.32
N LYS A 53 2.19 7.02 10.40
CA LYS A 53 2.26 8.49 10.32
C LYS A 53 1.70 9.03 9.01
N TYR A 54 1.84 8.30 7.90
CA TYR A 54 1.25 8.69 6.61
C TYR A 54 -0.27 8.90 6.72
N PHE A 55 -0.97 7.96 7.36
CA PHE A 55 -2.43 7.97 7.48
C PHE A 55 -2.94 8.65 8.76
N TRP A 56 -2.03 8.93 9.70
CA TRP A 56 -2.37 9.60 10.96
C TRP A 56 -1.97 11.06 10.93
N ASP A 57 -0.68 11.36 10.79
CA ASP A 57 -0.14 12.72 10.88
C ASP A 57 -0.29 13.47 9.55
N TYR A 58 -0.09 12.77 8.42
CA TYR A 58 -0.03 13.36 7.08
C TYR A 58 -1.29 13.17 6.23
N ALA A 59 -2.35 12.61 6.81
CA ALA A 59 -3.65 12.51 6.18
C ALA A 59 -4.18 13.89 5.76
N GLU A 60 -5.08 13.92 4.77
CA GLU A 60 -5.72 15.16 4.36
C GLU A 60 -6.55 15.73 5.54
N PRO A 61 -6.39 17.02 5.90
CA PRO A 61 -6.88 17.55 7.16
C PRO A 61 -8.42 17.61 7.30
N ASN A 62 -9.19 17.70 6.22
CA ASN A 62 -10.65 17.73 6.28
C ASN A 62 -11.26 16.32 6.35
N SER A 63 -11.06 15.52 5.30
CA SER A 63 -11.56 14.15 5.14
C SER A 63 -10.91 13.15 6.10
N LYS A 64 -9.67 13.43 6.53
CA LYS A 64 -8.81 12.50 7.27
C LYS A 64 -8.46 11.22 6.50
N LEU A 65 -8.70 11.19 5.19
CA LEU A 65 -8.37 10.09 4.29
C LEU A 65 -6.92 10.17 3.81
N GLY A 66 -6.43 9.07 3.22
CA GLY A 66 -5.07 8.99 2.69
C GLY A 66 -4.93 9.86 1.44
N ARG A 67 -4.01 10.84 1.50
CA ARG A 67 -3.61 11.59 0.30
C ARG A 67 -3.11 10.65 -0.77
N GLU A 68 -3.32 10.95 -2.04
CA GLU A 68 -2.66 10.22 -3.14
C GLU A 68 -1.14 10.19 -2.92
N ARG A 69 -0.57 11.38 -2.73
CA ARG A 69 0.86 11.58 -2.54
C ARG A 69 1.17 12.54 -1.39
N TYR A 70 2.24 12.26 -0.66
CA TYR A 70 2.82 13.17 0.31
C TYR A 70 4.28 13.45 -0.04
N HIS A 71 4.62 14.72 -0.31
CA HIS A 71 5.97 15.13 -0.65
C HIS A 71 6.52 16.01 0.47
N GLU A 72 7.61 15.57 1.11
CA GLU A 72 8.23 16.32 2.20
C GLU A 72 8.90 17.61 1.72
N ASP A 73 9.35 17.63 0.47
CA ASP A 73 9.86 18.82 -0.20
C ASP A 73 8.76 19.87 -0.49
N ASN A 74 7.48 19.50 -0.30
CA ASN A 74 6.31 20.31 -0.59
C ASN A 74 6.21 20.77 -2.07
N ILE A 75 6.84 20.05 -2.99
CA ILE A 75 6.80 20.32 -4.44
C ILE A 75 5.77 19.40 -5.09
N TYR A 76 4.60 19.93 -5.44
CA TYR A 76 3.50 19.18 -6.07
C TYR A 76 3.27 19.72 -7.49
N PRO A 77 3.85 19.11 -8.54
CA PRO A 77 3.72 19.60 -9.92
C PRO A 77 2.27 19.74 -10.38
N ASP A 78 1.39 18.86 -9.92
CA ASP A 78 -0.04 18.83 -10.30
C ASP A 78 -0.94 19.60 -9.33
N ASN A 79 -0.36 20.29 -8.33
CA ASN A 79 -1.09 21.03 -7.29
C ASN A 79 -2.18 20.21 -6.57
N ASP A 80 -1.89 18.93 -6.32
CA ASP A 80 -2.82 17.88 -5.91
C ASP A 80 -2.64 17.44 -4.44
N LYS A 81 -1.95 18.23 -3.61
CA LYS A 81 -1.71 17.93 -2.18
C LYS A 81 -2.97 17.63 -1.35
N HIS A 82 -4.11 18.14 -1.79
CA HIS A 82 -5.42 17.98 -1.15
C HIS A 82 -6.20 16.76 -1.69
N VAL A 83 -5.70 16.10 -2.73
CA VAL A 83 -6.35 14.95 -3.36
C VAL A 83 -6.11 13.71 -2.50
N ILE A 84 -7.21 13.00 -2.21
CA ILE A 84 -7.18 11.69 -1.58
C ILE A 84 -7.42 10.61 -2.64
N THR A 85 -6.85 9.43 -2.42
CA THR A 85 -7.11 8.22 -3.21
C THR A 85 -8.00 7.27 -2.44
N THR A 86 -9.00 6.68 -3.10
CA THR A 86 -9.96 5.82 -2.41
C THR A 86 -9.38 4.47 -2.05
N GLY A 87 -8.68 3.78 -2.95
CA GLY A 87 -8.05 2.49 -2.64
C GLY A 87 -6.93 2.61 -1.61
N GLY A 88 -6.04 3.59 -1.78
CA GLY A 88 -4.99 3.88 -0.78
C GLY A 88 -5.58 4.29 0.58
N SER A 89 -6.74 4.94 0.62
CA SER A 89 -7.45 5.19 1.87
C SER A 89 -8.00 3.92 2.51
N GLY A 90 -8.42 2.92 1.72
CA GLY A 90 -8.78 1.59 2.20
C GLY A 90 -7.64 0.92 2.97
N PHE A 91 -6.43 0.99 2.42
CA PHE A 91 -5.23 0.50 3.07
C PHE A 91 -4.88 1.33 4.33
N GLY A 92 -5.15 2.64 4.27
CA GLY A 92 -5.06 3.54 5.43
C GLY A 92 -5.98 3.16 6.58
N LEU A 93 -7.23 2.75 6.31
CA LEU A 93 -8.16 2.25 7.33
C LEU A 93 -7.56 1.03 8.03
N ALA A 94 -7.02 0.07 7.26
CA ALA A 94 -6.35 -1.11 7.80
C ALA A 94 -5.14 -0.74 8.66
N THR A 95 -4.28 0.17 8.19
CA THR A 95 -3.14 0.72 8.94
C THR A 95 -3.56 1.35 10.28
N ILE A 96 -4.65 2.13 10.31
CA ILE A 96 -5.17 2.71 11.56
C ILE A 96 -5.62 1.61 12.53
N LEU A 97 -6.27 0.54 12.06
CA LEU A 97 -6.62 -0.59 12.91
C LEU A 97 -5.39 -1.27 13.51
N VAL A 98 -4.33 -1.48 12.72
CA VAL A 98 -3.04 -1.98 13.23
C VAL A 98 -2.49 -1.04 14.32
N GLY A 99 -2.56 0.28 14.10
CA GLY A 99 -2.13 1.27 15.09
C GLY A 99 -2.90 1.20 16.41
N VAL A 100 -4.20 0.87 16.38
CA VAL A 100 -5.00 0.64 17.59
C VAL A 100 -4.62 -0.67 18.26
N GLU A 101 -4.56 -1.76 17.50
CA GLU A 101 -4.30 -3.10 18.02
C GLU A 101 -2.92 -3.21 18.68
N ARG A 102 -1.93 -2.50 18.12
CA ARG A 102 -0.57 -2.42 18.66
C ARG A 102 -0.39 -1.35 19.75
N GLY A 103 -1.42 -0.58 20.06
CA GLY A 103 -1.35 0.50 21.05
C GLY A 103 -0.49 1.69 20.63
N PHE A 104 -0.24 1.87 19.33
CA PHE A 104 0.48 3.03 18.79
C PHE A 104 -0.36 4.31 18.86
N ILE A 105 -1.67 4.17 18.74
CA ILE A 105 -2.64 5.26 18.87
C ILE A 105 -3.80 4.88 19.80
N PRO A 106 -4.40 5.83 20.53
CA PRO A 106 -5.52 5.53 21.41
C PRO A 106 -6.78 5.12 20.63
N ARG A 107 -7.40 4.00 21.02
CA ARG A 107 -8.63 3.47 20.41
C ARG A 107 -9.75 4.52 20.28
N LYS A 108 -9.97 5.34 21.32
CA LYS A 108 -11.00 6.39 21.32
C LYS A 108 -10.76 7.45 20.24
N GLU A 109 -9.51 7.87 20.05
CA GLU A 109 -9.15 8.85 19.02
C GLU A 109 -9.24 8.24 17.62
N ALA A 110 -8.87 6.96 17.48
CA ALA A 110 -9.05 6.23 16.24
C ALA A 110 -10.54 6.13 15.85
N VAL A 111 -11.45 5.83 16.79
CA VAL A 111 -12.90 5.82 16.51
C VAL A 111 -13.38 7.18 16.02
N LYS A 112 -12.95 8.29 16.66
CA LYS A 112 -13.32 9.65 16.21
C LYS A 112 -12.81 9.95 14.80
N ARG A 113 -11.55 9.60 14.52
CA ARG A 113 -10.92 9.72 13.19
C ARG A 113 -11.71 8.94 12.14
N LEU A 114 -11.94 7.64 12.38
CA LEU A 114 -12.63 6.75 11.47
C LEU A 114 -14.08 7.18 11.23
N THR A 115 -14.78 7.70 12.25
CA THR A 115 -16.10 8.32 12.07
C THR A 115 -16.04 9.51 11.12
N THR A 116 -15.05 10.39 11.26
CA THR A 116 -14.87 11.55 10.34
C THR A 116 -14.64 11.07 8.90
N MET A 117 -13.81 10.04 8.71
CA MET A 117 -13.55 9.45 7.39
C MET A 117 -14.83 8.89 6.77
N MET A 118 -15.63 8.15 7.54
CA MET A 118 -16.90 7.58 7.06
C MET A 118 -17.96 8.65 6.81
N ASP A 119 -17.99 9.73 7.60
CA ASP A 119 -18.87 10.89 7.38
C ASP A 119 -18.53 11.58 6.07
N PHE A 120 -17.25 11.80 5.79
CA PHE A 120 -16.79 12.34 4.51
C PHE A 120 -17.21 11.45 3.35
N LEU A 121 -16.89 10.14 3.40
CA LEU A 121 -17.22 9.18 2.33
C LEU A 121 -18.73 9.04 2.07
N ALA A 122 -19.56 9.26 3.09
CA ALA A 122 -21.02 9.26 2.95
C ALA A 122 -21.56 10.45 2.15
N THR A 123 -20.79 11.55 2.08
CA THR A 123 -21.18 12.80 1.39
C THR A 123 -20.40 13.07 0.12
N ALA A 124 -19.25 12.41 -0.07
CA ALA A 124 -18.45 12.50 -1.28
C ALA A 124 -19.23 11.97 -2.50
N ASP A 125 -18.85 12.45 -3.69
CA ASP A 125 -19.46 12.03 -4.94
C ASP A 125 -19.36 10.50 -5.11
N ARG A 126 -20.47 9.86 -5.47
CA ARG A 126 -20.57 8.43 -5.77
C ARG A 126 -21.27 8.21 -7.11
N HIS A 127 -20.77 7.24 -7.86
CA HIS A 127 -21.20 6.89 -9.20
C HIS A 127 -21.78 5.48 -9.17
N LYS A 128 -23.12 5.39 -9.06
CA LYS A 128 -23.82 4.12 -8.81
C LYS A 128 -23.28 3.43 -7.56
N GLY A 129 -23.02 4.22 -6.53
CA GLY A 129 -22.46 3.74 -5.28
C GLY A 129 -20.96 3.45 -5.29
N ALA A 130 -20.27 3.38 -6.41
CA ALA A 130 -18.79 3.35 -6.39
C ALA A 130 -18.25 4.77 -6.13
N TRP A 131 -17.08 4.88 -5.52
CA TRP A 131 -16.35 6.16 -5.47
C TRP A 131 -15.43 6.28 -6.69
N SER A 132 -14.99 7.50 -7.00
CA SER A 132 -13.94 7.72 -7.99
C SER A 132 -12.56 7.33 -7.44
N HIS A 133 -11.59 7.12 -8.34
CA HIS A 133 -10.19 6.88 -7.94
C HIS A 133 -9.69 8.01 -7.03
N TRP A 134 -9.77 9.26 -7.51
CA TRP A 134 -9.40 10.44 -6.76
C TRP A 134 -10.60 11.28 -6.36
N ILE A 135 -10.52 11.83 -5.15
CA ILE A 135 -11.49 12.77 -4.59
C ILE A 135 -10.73 13.96 -4.02
N ASN A 136 -11.25 15.16 -4.24
CA ASN A 136 -10.77 16.36 -3.57
C ASN A 136 -11.15 16.26 -2.08
N GLY A 137 -10.16 16.11 -1.19
CA GLY A 137 -10.38 15.88 0.25
C GLY A 137 -11.03 17.05 0.99
N GLU A 138 -11.01 18.26 0.42
CA GLU A 138 -11.62 19.45 1.00
C GLU A 138 -13.13 19.53 0.70
N THR A 139 -13.57 18.95 -0.42
CA THR A 139 -14.92 19.16 -0.97
C THR A 139 -15.74 17.89 -1.16
N GLY A 140 -15.10 16.72 -1.22
CA GLY A 140 -15.77 15.46 -1.55
C GLY A 140 -16.06 15.28 -3.04
N LYS A 141 -15.54 16.15 -3.91
CA LYS A 141 -15.78 16.09 -5.37
C LYS A 141 -14.81 15.17 -6.09
N THR A 142 -15.31 14.44 -7.10
CA THR A 142 -14.46 13.61 -7.97
C THR A 142 -13.39 14.48 -8.64
N VAL A 143 -12.13 14.01 -8.57
CA VAL A 143 -11.01 14.54 -9.35
C VAL A 143 -10.74 13.53 -10.47
N PRO A 144 -10.87 13.91 -11.76
CA PRO A 144 -10.67 12.97 -12.86
C PRO A 144 -9.24 12.41 -12.92
N PHE A 145 -9.09 11.09 -13.09
CA PHE A 145 -7.81 10.42 -13.34
C PHE A 145 -7.58 10.28 -14.85
N GLY A 146 -7.42 11.43 -15.50
CA GLY A 146 -7.44 11.54 -16.96
C GLY A 146 -8.81 11.89 -17.51
N LYS A 147 -8.91 12.04 -18.85
CA LYS A 147 -10.07 12.70 -19.48
C LYS A 147 -11.40 11.96 -19.27
N LYS A 148 -11.42 10.64 -19.41
CA LYS A 148 -12.65 9.83 -19.39
C LYS A 148 -12.90 9.12 -18.07
N ASP A 149 -11.90 9.09 -17.19
CA ASP A 149 -12.02 8.52 -15.85
C ASP A 149 -12.40 9.61 -14.84
N ASN A 150 -13.64 10.10 -14.97
CA ASN A 150 -14.25 11.11 -14.11
C ASN A 150 -15.48 10.57 -13.37
N GLY A 151 -15.55 9.25 -13.21
CA GLY A 151 -16.69 8.52 -12.70
C GLY A 151 -16.31 7.57 -11.57
N GLY A 152 -17.03 6.46 -11.45
CA GLY A 152 -16.73 5.44 -10.46
C GLY A 152 -15.60 4.54 -10.93
N ASP A 153 -14.66 4.30 -10.04
CA ASP A 153 -13.62 3.27 -10.16
C ASP A 153 -13.99 2.12 -9.21
N LEU A 154 -14.32 0.97 -9.80
CA LEU A 154 -14.77 -0.19 -9.03
C LEU A 154 -13.64 -0.91 -8.30
N VAL A 155 -12.41 -0.85 -8.82
CA VAL A 155 -11.23 -1.50 -8.23
C VAL A 155 -10.79 -0.73 -7.00
N GLU A 156 -10.66 0.60 -7.11
CA GLU A 156 -10.34 1.46 -5.98
C GLU A 156 -11.43 1.41 -4.90
N THR A 157 -12.70 1.35 -5.33
CA THR A 157 -13.84 1.11 -4.44
C THR A 157 -13.71 -0.23 -3.70
N ALA A 158 -13.22 -1.29 -4.34
CA ALA A 158 -13.02 -2.60 -3.72
C ALA A 158 -11.91 -2.57 -2.65
N PHE A 159 -10.80 -1.89 -2.90
CA PHE A 159 -9.75 -1.69 -1.92
C PHE A 159 -10.24 -0.87 -0.71
N LEU A 160 -10.94 0.24 -0.95
CA LEU A 160 -11.57 1.05 0.10
C LEU A 160 -12.52 0.20 0.97
N THR A 161 -13.38 -0.55 0.30
CA THR A 161 -14.40 -1.38 0.93
C THR A 161 -13.82 -2.49 1.79
N THR A 162 -12.69 -3.07 1.37
CA THR A 162 -11.97 -4.07 2.17
C THR A 162 -11.61 -3.50 3.55
N GLY A 163 -11.07 -2.27 3.59
CA GLY A 163 -10.81 -1.55 4.84
C GLY A 163 -12.07 -1.20 5.62
N ILE A 164 -13.15 -0.76 4.95
CA ILE A 164 -14.45 -0.46 5.58
C ILE A 164 -15.02 -1.69 6.30
N ILE A 165 -14.98 -2.87 5.67
CA ILE A 165 -15.45 -4.13 6.28
C ILE A 165 -14.59 -4.48 7.49
N GLN A 166 -13.27 -4.34 7.41
CA GLN A 166 -12.40 -4.59 8.57
C GLN A 166 -12.73 -3.67 9.75
N VAL A 167 -12.96 -2.37 9.50
CA VAL A 167 -13.39 -1.41 10.53
C VAL A 167 -14.73 -1.82 11.13
N ARG A 168 -15.71 -2.19 10.29
CA ARG A 168 -17.01 -2.70 10.74
C ARG A 168 -16.84 -3.88 11.69
N GLU A 169 -16.09 -4.90 11.26
CA GLU A 169 -15.91 -6.14 12.01
C GLU A 169 -15.15 -5.93 13.33
N TYR A 170 -14.20 -5.00 13.37
CA TYR A 170 -13.44 -4.69 14.58
C TYR A 170 -14.25 -3.95 15.66
N PHE A 171 -15.22 -3.14 15.24
CA PHE A 171 -15.98 -2.27 16.15
C PHE A 171 -17.44 -2.71 16.39
N LYS A 172 -17.98 -3.67 15.64
CA LYS A 172 -19.41 -4.09 15.71
C LYS A 172 -19.90 -4.50 17.11
N ASN A 173 -19.01 -5.02 17.95
CA ASN A 173 -19.35 -5.47 19.31
C ASN A 173 -18.91 -4.49 20.41
N GLY A 174 -18.44 -3.31 20.02
CA GLY A 174 -17.89 -2.30 20.90
C GLY A 174 -18.92 -1.49 21.69
N ASN A 175 -18.48 -0.34 22.19
CA ASN A 175 -19.34 0.65 22.84
C ASN A 175 -20.30 1.34 21.84
N THR A 176 -21.18 2.22 22.33
CA THR A 176 -22.20 2.90 21.50
C THR A 176 -21.62 3.66 20.30
N LYS A 177 -20.48 4.34 20.45
CA LYS A 177 -19.84 5.09 19.35
C LYS A 177 -19.21 4.15 18.32
N GLU A 178 -18.60 3.07 18.79
CA GLU A 178 -18.01 2.03 17.95
C GLU A 178 -19.08 1.29 17.13
N LYS A 179 -20.21 0.94 17.76
CA LYS A 179 -21.37 0.36 17.07
C LYS A 179 -21.98 1.30 16.04
N ALA A 180 -22.03 2.61 16.33
CA ALA A 180 -22.50 3.61 15.36
C ALA A 180 -21.55 3.71 14.16
N LEU A 181 -20.23 3.71 14.38
CA LEU A 181 -19.22 3.64 13.32
C LEU A 181 -19.39 2.37 12.46
N ALA A 182 -19.52 1.20 13.09
CA ALA A 182 -19.70 -0.06 12.38
C ALA A 182 -20.99 -0.07 11.54
N LYS A 183 -22.10 0.48 12.07
CA LYS A 183 -23.36 0.63 11.31
C LYS A 183 -23.18 1.50 10.07
N LYS A 184 -22.46 2.62 10.19
CA LYS A 184 -22.17 3.51 9.05
C LYS A 184 -21.31 2.81 8.00
N CYS A 185 -20.30 2.04 8.41
CA CYS A 185 -19.49 1.22 7.50
C CYS A 185 -20.37 0.24 6.71
N ASP A 186 -21.31 -0.42 7.38
CA ASP A 186 -22.24 -1.35 6.77
C ASP A 186 -23.17 -0.69 5.73
N GLU A 187 -23.68 0.50 6.05
CA GLU A 187 -24.51 1.31 5.14
C GLU A 187 -23.74 1.71 3.87
N LEU A 188 -22.49 2.16 4.01
CA LEU A 188 -21.64 2.56 2.88
C LEU A 188 -21.37 1.37 1.95
N TRP A 189 -20.95 0.24 2.52
CA TRP A 189 -20.72 -1.04 1.82
C TRP A 189 -21.95 -1.49 1.03
N LYS A 190 -23.12 -1.52 1.68
CA LYS A 190 -24.39 -1.97 1.07
C LYS A 190 -24.89 -1.03 -0.03
N GLY A 191 -24.42 0.22 -0.06
CA GLY A 191 -24.80 1.20 -1.08
C GLY A 191 -24.09 1.03 -2.43
N ILE A 192 -23.09 0.16 -2.55
CA ILE A 192 -22.29 0.00 -3.77
C ILE A 192 -23.03 -0.92 -4.76
N GLN A 193 -23.31 -0.42 -5.98
CA GLN A 193 -24.06 -1.17 -6.99
C GLN A 193 -23.13 -2.01 -7.87
N TRP A 194 -22.50 -3.06 -7.31
CA TRP A 194 -21.52 -3.88 -8.05
C TRP A 194 -22.07 -4.46 -9.36
N ASN A 195 -23.32 -4.93 -9.36
CA ASN A 195 -23.96 -5.45 -10.56
C ASN A 195 -24.18 -4.40 -11.66
N TRP A 196 -24.23 -3.10 -11.36
CA TRP A 196 -24.26 -2.04 -12.39
C TRP A 196 -23.04 -2.12 -13.30
N TYR A 197 -21.88 -2.41 -12.73
CA TYR A 197 -20.59 -2.51 -13.41
C TYR A 197 -20.44 -3.77 -14.26
N THR A 198 -21.53 -4.51 -14.50
CA THR A 198 -21.61 -5.57 -15.52
C THR A 198 -22.10 -5.04 -16.87
N LYS A 199 -22.31 -3.73 -17.03
CA LYS A 199 -22.76 -3.11 -18.29
C LYS A 199 -24.00 -3.80 -18.86
N GLY A 200 -25.08 -3.84 -18.09
CA GLY A 200 -26.34 -4.45 -18.52
C GLY A 200 -26.37 -5.98 -18.41
N GLY A 201 -25.54 -6.58 -17.54
CA GLY A 201 -25.57 -8.01 -17.25
C GLY A 201 -24.60 -8.85 -18.08
N GLU A 202 -23.60 -8.23 -18.71
CA GLU A 202 -22.47 -8.96 -19.28
C GLU A 202 -21.79 -9.81 -18.19
N LYS A 203 -21.14 -10.90 -18.59
CA LYS A 203 -20.50 -11.82 -17.64
C LYS A 203 -19.06 -11.42 -17.34
N VAL A 204 -18.87 -10.14 -17.03
CA VAL A 204 -17.60 -9.51 -16.65
C VAL A 204 -17.88 -8.22 -15.86
N LEU A 205 -16.99 -7.85 -14.95
CA LEU A 205 -17.01 -6.52 -14.33
C LEU A 205 -16.18 -5.55 -15.16
N TYR A 206 -16.64 -4.31 -15.30
CA TYR A 206 -15.89 -3.21 -15.87
C TYR A 206 -15.28 -2.36 -14.76
N TRP A 207 -14.05 -1.91 -15.00
CA TRP A 207 -13.30 -1.10 -14.04
C TRP A 207 -13.98 0.26 -13.79
N HIS A 208 -14.43 0.93 -14.86
CA HIS A 208 -14.92 2.30 -14.80
C HIS A 208 -16.34 2.46 -15.33
N TRP A 209 -17.07 3.42 -14.77
CA TRP A 209 -18.29 3.97 -15.37
C TRP A 209 -18.38 5.47 -15.10
N SER A 210 -18.71 6.26 -16.13
CA SER A 210 -18.88 7.72 -16.02
C SER A 210 -20.31 8.14 -16.37
N ALA A 211 -20.85 9.13 -15.66
CA ALA A 211 -22.12 9.74 -16.03
C ALA A 211 -22.05 10.50 -17.37
N GLU A 212 -20.88 11.00 -17.74
CA GLU A 212 -20.64 11.73 -18.99
C GLU A 212 -20.24 10.77 -20.13
N TYR A 213 -19.22 9.93 -19.88
CA TYR A 213 -18.61 9.05 -20.89
C TYR A 213 -19.16 7.62 -20.89
N GLN A 214 -20.11 7.31 -20.01
CA GLN A 214 -20.71 5.97 -19.87
C GLN A 214 -19.64 4.88 -19.72
N TRP A 215 -19.52 4.01 -20.72
CA TRP A 215 -18.60 2.87 -20.74
C TRP A 215 -17.40 3.07 -21.68
N GLU A 216 -17.11 4.30 -22.12
CA GLU A 216 -16.05 4.57 -23.10
C GLU A 216 -14.63 4.23 -22.63
N MET A 217 -14.37 4.17 -21.32
CA MET A 217 -13.12 3.60 -20.79
C MET A 217 -12.97 2.12 -21.19
N ASN A 218 -14.08 1.41 -21.31
CA ASN A 218 -14.21 0.06 -21.87
C ASN A 218 -13.14 -0.93 -21.40
N PHE A 219 -12.90 -0.98 -20.08
CA PHE A 219 -11.88 -1.83 -19.49
C PHE A 219 -12.53 -2.98 -18.69
N PRO A 220 -12.76 -4.15 -19.32
CA PRO A 220 -13.23 -5.33 -18.61
C PRO A 220 -12.13 -5.91 -17.72
N LEU A 221 -12.47 -6.27 -16.48
CA LEU A 221 -11.56 -6.84 -15.49
C LEU A 221 -11.38 -8.34 -15.74
N GLN A 222 -10.21 -8.73 -16.24
CA GLN A 222 -9.86 -10.13 -16.53
C GLN A 222 -8.55 -10.48 -15.82
N GLY A 223 -8.53 -11.58 -15.07
CA GLY A 223 -7.37 -11.98 -14.29
C GLY A 223 -6.29 -12.67 -15.12
N TYR A 224 -5.03 -12.75 -14.66
CA TYR A 224 -4.63 -12.44 -13.29
C TYR A 224 -3.89 -11.11 -13.18
N ASN A 225 -4.34 -10.28 -12.24
CA ASN A 225 -3.76 -9.01 -11.81
C ASN A 225 -4.21 -8.70 -10.35
N GLU A 226 -4.09 -7.46 -9.89
CA GLU A 226 -4.44 -7.00 -8.53
C GLU A 226 -5.93 -7.05 -8.17
N CYS A 227 -6.82 -7.28 -9.13
CA CYS A 227 -8.25 -6.95 -9.02
C CYS A 227 -9.16 -8.08 -8.50
N LEU A 228 -8.60 -9.18 -7.96
CA LEU A 228 -9.39 -10.34 -7.50
C LEU A 228 -10.46 -9.95 -6.47
N ILE A 229 -10.11 -9.09 -5.51
CA ILE A 229 -11.00 -8.69 -4.41
C ILE A 229 -12.26 -7.97 -4.91
N THR A 230 -12.19 -7.31 -6.08
CA THR A 230 -13.33 -6.66 -6.72
C THR A 230 -14.43 -7.66 -7.05
N TYR A 231 -14.08 -8.82 -7.61
CA TYR A 231 -15.05 -9.89 -7.89
C TYR A 231 -15.58 -10.55 -6.63
N ILE A 232 -14.73 -10.74 -5.62
CA ILE A 232 -15.15 -11.35 -4.35
C ILE A 232 -16.16 -10.44 -3.65
N LEU A 233 -15.87 -9.15 -3.53
CA LEU A 233 -16.79 -8.16 -2.95
C LEU A 233 -18.08 -8.05 -3.77
N ALA A 234 -17.99 -8.00 -5.10
CA ALA A 234 -19.17 -8.00 -5.95
C ALA A 234 -20.07 -9.22 -5.73
N ALA A 235 -19.50 -10.41 -5.56
CA ALA A 235 -20.26 -11.63 -5.28
C ALA A 235 -20.79 -11.66 -3.83
N SER A 236 -20.08 -11.04 -2.89
CA SER A 236 -20.43 -10.92 -1.48
C SER A 236 -21.50 -9.87 -1.18
N SER A 237 -21.72 -8.90 -2.06
CA SER A 237 -22.69 -7.83 -1.80
C SER A 237 -24.08 -8.39 -1.49
N PRO A 238 -24.73 -8.02 -0.37
CA PRO A 238 -26.06 -8.51 -0.03
C PRO A 238 -27.19 -7.76 -0.77
N THR A 239 -26.87 -6.66 -1.45
CA THR A 239 -27.84 -5.74 -2.08
C THR A 239 -27.70 -5.72 -3.61
N TYR A 240 -26.48 -5.71 -4.13
CA TYR A 240 -26.20 -5.53 -5.56
C TYR A 240 -25.20 -6.58 -6.07
N SER A 241 -25.45 -7.84 -5.73
CA SER A 241 -24.56 -8.97 -6.04
C SER A 241 -24.46 -9.30 -7.54
N ILE A 242 -23.27 -9.69 -8.00
CA ILE A 242 -23.11 -10.40 -9.30
C ILE A 242 -23.37 -11.90 -9.15
N ASP A 243 -23.73 -12.58 -10.23
CA ASP A 243 -23.75 -14.04 -10.25
C ASP A 243 -22.33 -14.65 -10.34
N ALA A 244 -22.22 -15.95 -10.04
CA ALA A 244 -20.94 -16.65 -10.09
C ALA A 244 -20.40 -16.79 -11.52
N GLU A 245 -21.28 -16.80 -12.53
CA GLU A 245 -20.88 -16.91 -13.93
C GLU A 245 -20.10 -15.67 -14.37
N THR A 246 -20.42 -14.49 -13.84
CA THR A 246 -19.67 -13.24 -14.07
C THR A 246 -18.22 -13.36 -13.65
N TYR A 247 -17.94 -14.02 -12.51
CA TYR A 247 -16.57 -14.33 -12.09
C TYR A 247 -15.88 -15.34 -13.02
N TYR A 248 -16.54 -16.46 -13.35
CA TYR A 248 -15.90 -17.50 -14.15
C TYR A 248 -15.67 -17.09 -15.62
N LYS A 249 -16.60 -16.35 -16.23
CA LYS A 249 -16.44 -15.88 -17.61
C LYS A 249 -15.52 -14.65 -17.70
N GLY A 250 -15.65 -13.73 -16.75
CA GLY A 250 -14.88 -12.48 -16.71
C GLY A 250 -13.48 -12.70 -16.16
N TRP A 251 -13.38 -12.90 -14.85
CA TRP A 251 -12.09 -12.99 -14.14
C TRP A 251 -11.23 -14.16 -14.62
N THR A 252 -11.75 -15.39 -14.55
CA THR A 252 -10.93 -16.58 -14.87
C THR A 252 -10.82 -16.82 -16.37
N ARG A 253 -11.51 -16.02 -17.19
CA ARG A 253 -11.57 -16.15 -18.66
C ARG A 253 -11.98 -17.56 -19.08
N ASN A 254 -12.97 -18.15 -18.41
CA ASN A 254 -13.35 -19.57 -18.55
C ASN A 254 -12.16 -20.54 -18.36
N GLY A 255 -11.27 -20.24 -17.42
CA GLY A 255 -10.07 -21.03 -17.14
C GLY A 255 -8.89 -20.79 -18.08
N THR A 256 -9.05 -19.99 -19.15
CA THR A 256 -7.94 -19.73 -20.11
C THR A 256 -6.82 -18.88 -19.52
N TYR A 257 -7.04 -18.28 -18.34
CA TYR A 257 -6.03 -17.57 -17.57
C TYR A 257 -5.02 -18.49 -16.86
N LEU A 258 -5.20 -19.82 -16.87
CA LEU A 258 -4.27 -20.74 -16.23
C LEU A 258 -2.95 -20.83 -17.01
N SER A 259 -1.86 -21.12 -16.29
CA SER A 259 -0.52 -21.28 -16.84
C SER A 259 0.15 -22.54 -16.28
N ASP A 260 0.84 -23.27 -17.15
CA ASP A 260 1.73 -24.39 -16.85
C ASP A 260 3.21 -23.99 -16.87
N LYS A 261 3.50 -22.70 -17.09
CA LYS A 261 4.87 -22.16 -17.07
C LYS A 261 5.47 -22.18 -15.67
N GLU A 262 6.79 -22.20 -15.65
CA GLU A 262 7.62 -22.16 -14.45
C GLU A 262 8.75 -21.15 -14.64
N LYS A 263 9.16 -20.48 -13.55
CA LYS A 263 10.38 -19.67 -13.50
C LYS A 263 11.16 -19.97 -12.23
N TYR A 264 12.48 -20.15 -12.33
CA TYR A 264 13.34 -20.48 -11.19
C TYR A 264 12.92 -21.73 -10.39
N GLY A 265 12.31 -22.75 -11.00
CA GLY A 265 11.79 -23.89 -10.24
C GLY A 265 10.37 -23.68 -9.69
N LEU A 266 9.74 -22.52 -9.92
CA LEU A 266 8.50 -22.09 -9.29
C LEU A 266 7.35 -21.98 -10.30
N PRO A 267 6.26 -22.75 -10.13
CA PRO A 267 5.09 -22.68 -11.01
C PRO A 267 4.40 -21.32 -10.97
N MET A 268 3.97 -20.83 -12.13
CA MET A 268 3.24 -19.57 -12.28
C MET A 268 1.75 -19.68 -11.92
N PHE A 269 1.16 -20.87 -12.13
CA PHE A 269 -0.28 -21.20 -11.98
C PHE A 269 -1.27 -20.44 -12.86
N VAL A 270 -1.01 -19.15 -13.10
CA VAL A 270 -1.85 -18.23 -13.87
C VAL A 270 -1.00 -17.41 -14.84
N LYS A 271 -1.67 -16.82 -15.83
CA LYS A 271 -1.14 -15.84 -16.77
C LYS A 271 -1.32 -14.46 -16.15
N HIS A 272 -0.26 -13.95 -15.53
CA HIS A 272 -0.14 -12.55 -15.14
C HIS A 272 -0.21 -11.67 -16.39
N ASN A 273 -1.21 -10.81 -16.48
CA ASN A 273 -1.50 -10.05 -17.70
C ASN A 273 -0.29 -9.20 -18.12
N GLY A 274 0.21 -9.39 -19.35
CA GLY A 274 1.38 -8.66 -19.85
C GLY A 274 2.72 -9.03 -19.20
N ALA A 275 2.77 -10.02 -18.30
CA ALA A 275 3.96 -10.39 -17.53
C ALA A 275 4.05 -11.91 -17.28
N GLU A 276 3.72 -12.72 -18.29
CA GLU A 276 3.60 -14.19 -18.12
C GLU A 276 4.92 -14.93 -17.84
N GLU A 277 6.08 -14.30 -18.04
CA GLU A 277 7.39 -14.96 -17.85
C GLU A 277 7.84 -14.97 -16.38
N TYR A 278 7.66 -13.84 -15.67
CA TYR A 278 8.14 -13.67 -14.29
C TYR A 278 7.03 -13.29 -13.30
N GLY A 279 5.83 -12.98 -13.78
CA GLY A 279 4.80 -12.33 -13.00
C GLY A 279 4.91 -10.80 -13.10
N GLY A 280 3.79 -10.13 -12.79
CA GLY A 280 3.71 -8.68 -12.80
C GLY A 280 4.30 -8.04 -11.54
N PRO A 281 4.13 -6.70 -11.40
CA PRO A 281 4.54 -5.97 -10.21
C PRO A 281 4.05 -6.62 -8.90
N LEU A 282 4.87 -6.61 -7.85
CA LEU A 282 4.57 -7.39 -6.64
C LEU A 282 3.30 -6.95 -5.90
N PHE A 283 2.81 -5.73 -6.11
CA PHE A 283 1.55 -5.29 -5.52
C PHE A 283 0.34 -6.17 -5.91
N TRP A 284 0.43 -6.92 -7.02
CA TRP A 284 -0.60 -7.89 -7.43
C TRP A 284 -0.74 -9.04 -6.43
N ALA A 285 0.33 -9.39 -5.72
CA ALA A 285 0.31 -10.36 -4.63
C ALA A 285 -0.12 -9.73 -3.28
N HIS A 286 -0.39 -8.42 -3.22
CA HIS A 286 -0.65 -7.69 -1.96
C HIS A 286 -2.07 -7.15 -1.87
N TYR A 287 -2.52 -6.33 -2.82
CA TYR A 287 -3.69 -5.45 -2.62
C TYR A 287 -4.98 -6.21 -2.34
N SER A 288 -5.27 -7.24 -3.13
CA SER A 288 -6.42 -8.12 -2.90
C SER A 288 -6.32 -8.93 -1.60
N TYR A 289 -5.12 -9.07 -1.03
CA TYR A 289 -4.79 -9.98 0.07
C TYR A 289 -4.52 -9.27 1.40
N ILE A 290 -4.82 -7.97 1.51
CA ILE A 290 -4.83 -7.27 2.80
C ILE A 290 -5.96 -7.80 3.69
N GLY A 291 -7.13 -8.04 3.09
CA GLY A 291 -8.30 -8.64 3.75
C GLY A 291 -8.49 -10.12 3.43
N LEU A 292 -8.43 -10.50 2.15
CA LEU A 292 -8.58 -11.89 1.75
C LEU A 292 -7.37 -12.72 2.20
N ASP A 293 -7.60 -13.66 3.11
CA ASP A 293 -6.54 -14.54 3.59
C ASP A 293 -6.19 -15.60 2.53
N PRO A 294 -4.97 -15.58 1.94
CA PRO A 294 -4.60 -16.55 0.93
C PRO A 294 -4.26 -17.93 1.53
N MET A 295 -4.03 -18.04 2.85
CA MET A 295 -3.63 -19.30 3.49
C MET A 295 -4.75 -20.33 3.42
N ASN A 296 -4.47 -21.48 2.81
CA ASN A 296 -5.43 -22.55 2.55
C ASN A 296 -6.67 -22.06 1.80
N LEU A 297 -6.55 -21.00 1.02
CA LEU A 297 -7.60 -20.50 0.15
C LEU A 297 -7.45 -21.16 -1.22
N SER A 298 -8.52 -21.76 -1.71
CA SER A 298 -8.58 -22.40 -3.02
C SER A 298 -9.89 -22.07 -3.71
N ASP A 299 -9.98 -22.31 -5.01
CA ASP A 299 -11.25 -22.35 -5.74
C ASP A 299 -11.28 -23.54 -6.72
N LYS A 300 -12.16 -23.50 -7.73
CA LYS A 300 -12.25 -24.55 -8.76
C LYS A 300 -10.98 -24.73 -9.60
N LEU A 301 -10.17 -23.68 -9.74
CA LEU A 301 -9.06 -23.62 -10.69
C LEU A 301 -7.71 -23.49 -9.99
N ILE A 302 -7.65 -22.77 -8.87
CA ILE A 302 -6.43 -22.55 -8.08
C ILE A 302 -6.50 -23.38 -6.81
N LYS A 303 -5.55 -24.31 -6.65
CA LYS A 303 -5.48 -25.21 -5.50
C LYS A 303 -5.04 -24.50 -4.21
N ASN A 304 -4.22 -23.47 -4.32
CA ASN A 304 -3.75 -22.69 -3.18
C ASN A 304 -3.29 -21.29 -3.62
N TYR A 305 -4.03 -20.26 -3.25
CA TYR A 305 -3.66 -18.87 -3.54
C TYR A 305 -2.43 -18.40 -2.76
N PHE A 306 -2.10 -19.02 -1.62
CA PHE A 306 -0.85 -18.74 -0.91
C PHE A 306 0.38 -19.10 -1.75
N ASP A 307 0.36 -20.28 -2.38
CA ASP A 307 1.47 -20.73 -3.23
C ASP A 307 1.59 -19.89 -4.49
N LEU A 308 0.45 -19.47 -5.08
CA LEU A 308 0.42 -18.53 -6.21
C LEU A 308 1.17 -17.23 -5.86
N ASN A 309 0.79 -16.58 -4.76
CA ASN A 309 1.38 -15.33 -4.35
C ASN A 309 2.84 -15.49 -3.93
N LYS A 310 3.14 -16.54 -3.15
CA LYS A 310 4.49 -16.83 -2.68
C LYS A 310 5.46 -17.09 -3.84
N ASN A 311 5.02 -17.81 -4.87
CA ASN A 311 5.84 -18.04 -6.05
C ASN A 311 6.11 -16.75 -6.81
N GLN A 312 5.12 -15.88 -7.00
CA GLN A 312 5.35 -14.56 -7.63
C GLN A 312 6.40 -13.75 -6.85
N VAL A 313 6.28 -13.68 -5.53
CA VAL A 313 7.24 -12.97 -4.66
C VAL A 313 8.64 -13.58 -4.76
N LEU A 314 8.76 -14.90 -4.72
CA LEU A 314 10.06 -15.57 -4.84
C LEU A 314 10.69 -15.42 -6.22
N ILE A 315 9.89 -15.35 -7.29
CA ILE A 315 10.40 -15.09 -8.64
C ILE A 315 10.99 -13.68 -8.75
N ASP A 316 10.31 -12.67 -8.21
CA ASP A 316 10.85 -11.30 -8.14
C ASP A 316 12.12 -11.23 -7.28
N TYR A 317 12.11 -11.85 -6.10
CA TYR A 317 13.29 -11.96 -5.24
C TYR A 317 14.46 -12.61 -5.97
N ASN A 318 14.25 -13.76 -6.60
CA ASN A 318 15.29 -14.49 -7.34
C ASN A 318 15.80 -13.70 -8.55
N TYR A 319 14.92 -12.95 -9.25
CA TYR A 319 15.34 -12.05 -10.32
C TYR A 319 16.25 -10.93 -9.81
N CYS A 320 15.91 -10.31 -8.67
CA CYS A 320 16.75 -9.29 -8.04
C CYS A 320 18.08 -9.87 -7.55
N VAL A 321 18.10 -11.12 -7.06
CA VAL A 321 19.32 -11.81 -6.62
C VAL A 321 20.21 -12.19 -7.81
N GLU A 322 19.62 -12.71 -8.90
CA GLU A 322 20.34 -12.98 -10.14
C GLU A 322 20.91 -11.69 -10.75
N ASN A 323 20.14 -10.60 -10.67
CA ASN A 323 20.49 -9.27 -11.14
C ASN A 323 21.02 -9.26 -12.58
N PRO A 324 20.23 -9.71 -13.57
CA PRO A 324 20.71 -9.90 -14.95
C PRO A 324 21.15 -8.59 -15.62
N LYS A 325 20.66 -7.43 -15.16
CA LYS A 325 21.06 -6.10 -15.63
C LYS A 325 22.19 -5.45 -14.81
N GLN A 326 22.73 -6.17 -13.81
CA GLN A 326 23.89 -5.76 -13.01
C GLN A 326 23.72 -4.42 -12.28
N TRP A 327 22.50 -4.13 -11.79
CA TRP A 327 22.26 -2.94 -10.98
C TRP A 327 22.98 -3.03 -9.65
N LYS A 328 23.67 -1.95 -9.28
CA LYS A 328 24.44 -1.93 -8.03
C LYS A 328 23.48 -2.00 -6.84
N GLY A 329 23.77 -2.94 -5.94
CA GLY A 329 23.04 -3.12 -4.69
C GLY A 329 21.95 -4.19 -4.74
N TYR A 330 21.39 -4.52 -5.91
CA TYR A 330 20.41 -5.60 -6.05
C TYR A 330 20.99 -6.92 -5.49
N GLY A 331 20.20 -7.63 -4.71
CA GLY A 331 20.61 -8.87 -4.05
C GLY A 331 19.72 -9.25 -2.87
N GLU A 332 20.20 -10.21 -2.06
CA GLU A 332 19.43 -10.82 -0.96
C GLU A 332 18.87 -9.84 0.08
N ASN A 333 19.50 -8.67 0.22
CA ASN A 333 19.14 -7.64 1.21
C ASN A 333 18.46 -6.41 0.59
N TYR A 334 18.40 -6.31 -0.75
CA TYR A 334 17.89 -5.15 -1.46
C TYR A 334 17.23 -5.59 -2.76
N TRP A 335 15.92 -5.83 -2.67
CA TRP A 335 15.08 -6.45 -3.69
C TRP A 335 13.66 -5.90 -3.59
N GLY A 336 12.83 -6.22 -4.57
CA GLY A 336 11.42 -5.86 -4.60
C GLY A 336 11.11 -4.88 -5.72
N LEU A 337 10.56 -5.39 -6.82
CA LEU A 337 10.09 -4.59 -7.94
C LEU A 337 8.56 -4.48 -7.88
N THR A 338 8.07 -3.24 -7.81
CA THR A 338 6.65 -2.95 -7.94
C THR A 338 6.43 -1.55 -8.49
N ALA A 339 5.22 -1.26 -8.91
CA ALA A 339 4.83 0.08 -9.35
C ALA A 339 5.05 1.11 -8.24
N GLY A 340 5.48 2.32 -8.63
CA GLY A 340 5.79 3.40 -7.69
C GLY A 340 6.52 4.54 -8.41
N TYR A 341 6.99 5.52 -7.65
CA TYR A 341 7.91 6.53 -8.18
C TYR A 341 9.14 5.85 -8.80
N SER A 342 9.67 6.48 -9.84
CA SER A 342 10.84 6.02 -10.57
C SER A 342 11.79 7.18 -10.84
N ARG A 343 12.98 6.85 -11.35
CA ARG A 343 13.99 7.82 -11.75
C ARG A 343 14.06 7.86 -13.27
N ASN A 344 13.77 9.02 -13.84
CA ASN A 344 13.93 9.27 -15.28
C ASN A 344 15.42 9.28 -15.67
N ASN A 345 15.70 9.16 -16.97
CA ASN A 345 17.06 9.19 -17.51
C ASN A 345 17.80 10.52 -17.20
N ASP A 346 17.07 11.63 -17.15
CA ASP A 346 17.59 12.96 -16.79
C ASP A 346 17.82 13.15 -15.28
N GLY A 347 17.44 12.16 -14.46
CA GLY A 347 17.51 12.20 -13.01
C GLY A 347 16.31 12.81 -12.30
N GLY A 348 15.30 13.26 -13.05
CA GLY A 348 14.01 13.65 -12.53
C GLY A 348 13.22 12.49 -11.93
N VAL A 349 12.17 12.82 -11.17
CA VAL A 349 11.25 11.84 -10.59
C VAL A 349 10.12 11.57 -11.59
N GLY A 350 9.92 10.31 -11.95
CA GLY A 350 8.81 9.81 -12.76
C GLY A 350 7.99 8.76 -12.00
N TYR A 351 7.15 8.00 -12.70
CA TYR A 351 6.41 6.86 -12.16
C TYR A 351 6.49 5.73 -13.17
N ASP A 352 6.66 4.49 -12.71
CA ASP A 352 6.68 3.32 -13.58
C ASP A 352 6.14 2.08 -12.86
N ALA A 353 5.63 1.12 -13.63
CA ALA A 353 5.21 -0.19 -13.15
C ALA A 353 6.40 -1.15 -13.17
N HIS A 354 7.26 -1.08 -12.14
CA HIS A 354 8.43 -1.96 -12.09
C HIS A 354 8.03 -3.41 -11.83
N PHE A 355 8.62 -4.33 -12.60
CA PHE A 355 8.55 -5.78 -12.40
C PHE A 355 9.77 -6.42 -13.09
N PRO A 356 10.07 -7.71 -12.87
CA PRO A 356 11.15 -8.37 -13.62
C PRO A 356 10.99 -8.16 -15.13
N GLN A 357 12.06 -7.72 -15.81
CA GLN A 357 12.10 -7.23 -17.21
C GLN A 357 11.78 -5.74 -17.40
N ASN A 358 10.74 -5.18 -16.76
CA ASN A 358 10.49 -3.73 -16.76
C ASN A 358 11.06 -3.09 -15.49
N GLU A 359 12.36 -2.82 -15.49
CA GLU A 359 13.01 -2.20 -14.34
C GLU A 359 14.17 -1.31 -14.76
N HIS A 360 14.43 -0.30 -13.93
CA HIS A 360 15.36 0.79 -14.18
C HIS A 360 16.40 0.96 -13.06
N GLY A 361 16.69 -0.12 -12.31
CA GLY A 361 17.57 -0.07 -11.14
C GLY A 361 16.95 0.61 -9.91
N VAL A 362 15.63 0.69 -9.83
CA VAL A 362 14.85 1.27 -8.72
C VAL A 362 14.17 0.15 -7.93
N ILE A 363 14.35 0.17 -6.60
CA ILE A 363 13.64 -0.67 -5.64
C ILE A 363 12.59 0.16 -4.91
N THR A 364 11.37 -0.34 -4.90
CA THR A 364 10.22 0.24 -4.20
C THR A 364 10.02 -0.54 -2.89
N PRO A 365 10.33 0.03 -1.70
CA PRO A 365 10.38 -0.73 -0.45
C PRO A 365 9.11 -1.52 -0.09
N THR A 366 7.93 -1.05 -0.50
CA THR A 366 6.67 -1.77 -0.25
C THR A 366 6.65 -3.17 -0.86
N ALA A 367 7.35 -3.40 -1.99
CA ALA A 367 7.40 -4.69 -2.65
C ALA A 367 7.90 -5.80 -1.71
N ALA A 368 9.06 -5.58 -1.06
CA ALA A 368 9.62 -6.50 -0.09
C ALA A 368 8.86 -6.45 1.24
N LEU A 369 8.53 -5.26 1.75
CA LEU A 369 7.91 -5.10 3.07
C LEU A 369 6.45 -5.57 3.14
N SER A 370 5.70 -5.53 2.06
CA SER A 370 4.34 -6.10 2.00
C SER A 370 4.35 -7.60 1.69
N SER A 371 5.52 -8.18 1.45
CA SER A 371 5.69 -9.60 1.17
C SER A 371 6.03 -10.45 2.42
N PHE A 372 6.06 -9.85 3.62
CA PHE A 372 6.31 -10.56 4.88
C PHE A 372 5.50 -11.86 5.06
N PRO A 373 4.20 -11.93 4.71
CA PRO A 373 3.45 -13.18 4.85
C PRO A 373 3.96 -14.33 3.98
N TYR A 374 4.67 -14.04 2.89
CA TYR A 374 5.10 -15.01 1.89
C TYR A 374 6.59 -15.37 2.02
N THR A 375 7.44 -14.37 2.26
CA THR A 375 8.90 -14.48 2.37
C THR A 375 9.42 -13.73 3.60
N PRO A 376 9.07 -14.17 4.82
CA PRO A 376 9.37 -13.42 6.04
C PRO A 376 10.87 -13.23 6.28
N LYS A 377 11.70 -14.21 5.90
CA LYS A 377 13.16 -14.12 6.07
C LYS A 377 13.75 -13.04 5.15
N GLU A 378 13.40 -13.07 3.87
CA GLU A 378 13.88 -12.17 2.83
C GLU A 378 13.37 -10.74 3.06
N SER A 379 12.11 -10.61 3.47
CA SER A 379 11.48 -9.33 3.82
C SER A 379 12.10 -8.73 5.08
N MET A 380 12.42 -9.57 6.08
CA MET A 380 13.10 -9.13 7.30
C MET A 380 14.55 -8.69 7.03
N ASN A 381 15.27 -9.40 6.15
CA ASN A 381 16.60 -8.99 5.70
C ASN A 381 16.58 -7.62 5.03
N PHE A 382 15.61 -7.39 4.12
CA PHE A 382 15.39 -6.10 3.51
C PHE A 382 15.10 -5.00 4.55
N LEU A 383 14.17 -5.26 5.48
CA LEU A 383 13.82 -4.31 6.53
C LEU A 383 15.03 -3.93 7.40
N LYS A 384 15.82 -4.92 7.82
CA LYS A 384 17.09 -4.69 8.55
C LYS A 384 18.05 -3.83 7.74
N PHE A 385 18.25 -4.17 6.47
CA PHE A 385 19.16 -3.46 5.60
C PHE A 385 18.79 -1.99 5.46
N ILE A 386 17.54 -1.68 5.10
CA ILE A 386 17.14 -0.28 4.86
C ILE A 386 17.16 0.56 6.14
N TYR A 387 16.80 -0.01 7.30
CA TYR A 387 16.74 0.76 8.55
C TYR A 387 18.08 0.88 9.28
N THR A 388 19.06 0.02 9.00
CA THR A 388 20.35 0.02 9.72
C THR A 388 21.53 0.44 8.84
N GLN A 389 21.50 0.11 7.55
CA GLN A 389 22.60 0.36 6.61
C GLN A 389 22.28 1.43 5.58
N LYS A 390 21.00 1.72 5.33
CA LYS A 390 20.53 2.78 4.42
C LYS A 390 19.55 3.76 5.06
N PRO A 391 19.88 4.36 6.23
CA PRO A 391 18.98 5.29 6.89
C PRO A 391 18.58 6.49 6.01
N GLU A 392 19.35 6.83 4.98
CA GLU A 392 18.99 7.86 3.98
C GLU A 392 17.72 7.53 3.17
N PHE A 393 17.29 6.26 3.12
CA PHE A 393 16.06 5.81 2.46
C PHE A 393 14.82 5.95 3.35
N ILE A 394 14.98 6.36 4.61
CA ILE A 394 13.89 6.49 5.57
C ILE A 394 13.60 7.97 5.82
N GLY A 395 12.41 8.43 5.44
CA GLY A 395 11.92 9.76 5.77
C GLY A 395 11.00 9.78 6.99
N SER A 396 10.18 10.83 7.09
CA SER A 396 9.35 11.08 8.28
C SER A 396 8.21 10.07 8.47
N ALA A 397 7.70 9.48 7.37
CA ALA A 397 6.64 8.46 7.37
C ALA A 397 7.16 7.04 7.08
N GLY A 398 8.46 6.79 7.30
CA GLY A 398 9.09 5.49 7.02
C GLY A 398 9.84 5.48 5.69
N PRO A 399 10.02 4.30 5.07
CA PRO A 399 10.75 4.19 3.81
C PRO A 399 10.11 5.08 2.75
N TYR A 400 10.93 5.86 2.04
CA TYR A 400 10.45 6.57 0.86
C TYR A 400 9.99 5.59 -0.21
N ASP A 401 9.11 6.08 -1.08
CA ASP A 401 8.44 5.29 -2.10
C ASP A 401 9.41 4.53 -3.02
N ALA A 402 10.50 5.19 -3.41
CA ALA A 402 11.45 4.66 -4.38
C ALA A 402 12.89 4.97 -3.99
N THR A 403 13.76 3.98 -4.17
CA THR A 403 15.17 4.03 -3.78
C THR A 403 16.05 3.36 -4.83
N SER A 404 17.29 3.80 -4.98
CA SER A 404 18.27 3.16 -5.85
C SER A 404 19.70 3.36 -5.37
N ILE A 405 20.35 2.27 -4.96
CA ILE A 405 21.80 2.27 -4.65
C ILE A 405 22.64 2.55 -5.92
N HIS A 406 22.13 2.15 -7.10
CA HIS A 406 22.84 2.33 -8.36
C HIS A 406 23.06 3.80 -8.72
N TYR A 407 22.05 4.64 -8.54
CA TYR A 407 22.17 6.07 -8.80
C TYR A 407 22.67 6.86 -7.59
N ASN A 408 23.77 6.42 -6.97
CA ASN A 408 24.38 7.06 -5.79
C ASN A 408 23.43 7.17 -4.59
N ASN A 409 22.75 6.06 -4.23
CA ASN A 409 21.71 6.03 -3.19
C ASN A 409 20.61 7.07 -3.45
N TRP A 410 20.16 7.19 -4.69
CA TRP A 410 19.04 8.04 -5.05
C TRP A 410 17.79 7.62 -4.28
N THR A 411 17.04 8.61 -3.81
CA THR A 411 15.69 8.46 -3.29
C THR A 411 14.93 9.74 -3.58
N THR A 412 13.61 9.68 -3.53
CA THR A 412 12.73 10.84 -3.64
C THR A 412 12.06 11.07 -2.29
N PRO A 413 12.00 12.31 -1.76
CA PRO A 413 11.40 12.59 -0.45
C PRO A 413 9.86 12.59 -0.53
N ARG A 414 9.32 11.51 -1.10
CA ARG A 414 7.93 11.37 -1.52
C ARG A 414 7.41 10.00 -1.14
N TYR A 415 6.10 9.94 -0.95
CA TYR A 415 5.33 8.77 -0.55
C TYR A 415 4.05 8.69 -1.35
N LEU A 416 3.58 7.47 -1.62
CA LEU A 416 2.24 7.19 -2.13
C LEU A 416 1.41 6.43 -1.09
N ALA A 417 0.10 6.70 -1.03
CA ALA A 417 -0.80 5.97 -0.13
C ALA A 417 -0.87 4.49 -0.46
N ILE A 418 -0.87 4.15 -1.74
CA ILE A 418 -1.02 2.76 -2.19
C ILE A 418 0.20 1.91 -1.82
N ASP A 419 1.37 2.53 -1.65
CA ASP A 419 2.61 1.83 -1.29
C ASP A 419 2.84 1.84 0.22
N GLN A 420 2.67 2.98 0.90
CA GLN A 420 2.77 3.03 2.36
C GLN A 420 1.65 2.25 3.05
N GLY A 421 0.47 2.22 2.44
CA GLY A 421 -0.75 1.64 2.98
C GLY A 421 -0.69 0.15 3.19
N THR A 422 0.15 -0.57 2.46
CA THR A 422 0.22 -2.04 2.52
C THR A 422 1.28 -2.55 3.48
N ILE A 423 2.27 -1.72 3.85
CA ILE A 423 3.40 -2.13 4.68
C ILE A 423 2.91 -2.60 6.06
N ALA A 424 2.23 -1.73 6.81
CA ALA A 424 1.81 -2.07 8.16
C ALA A 424 0.76 -3.20 8.22
N PRO A 425 -0.25 -3.23 7.32
CA PRO A 425 -1.21 -4.31 7.23
C PRO A 425 -0.61 -5.69 6.95
N MET A 426 0.30 -5.80 5.99
CA MET A 426 0.87 -7.09 5.61
C MET A 426 1.85 -7.62 6.66
N ILE A 427 2.62 -6.75 7.31
CA ILE A 427 3.42 -7.11 8.49
C ILE A 427 2.50 -7.59 9.61
N GLU A 428 1.36 -6.92 9.85
CA GLU A 428 0.44 -7.36 10.90
C GLU A 428 -0.22 -8.71 10.58
N ASN A 429 -0.60 -8.93 9.32
CA ASN A 429 -1.12 -10.22 8.89
C ASN A 429 -0.09 -11.34 9.04
N HIS A 430 1.19 -11.07 8.75
CA HIS A 430 2.27 -12.01 9.02
C HIS A 430 2.38 -12.33 10.53
N ARG A 431 2.37 -11.30 11.39
CA ARG A 431 2.56 -11.46 12.85
C ARG A 431 1.38 -12.16 13.53
N THR A 432 0.15 -11.82 13.16
CA THR A 432 -1.05 -12.23 13.92
C THR A 432 -2.24 -12.67 13.05
N GLY A 433 -2.21 -12.42 11.74
CA GLY A 433 -3.35 -12.62 10.84
C GLY A 433 -4.54 -11.73 11.17
N PHE A 434 -4.33 -10.61 11.86
CA PHE A 434 -5.40 -9.78 12.42
C PHE A 434 -6.40 -9.28 11.38
N LEU A 435 -5.95 -8.65 10.31
CA LEU A 435 -6.81 -8.04 9.30
C LEU A 435 -7.51 -9.10 8.44
N TRP A 436 -6.83 -10.21 8.17
CA TRP A 436 -7.41 -11.42 7.58
C TRP A 436 -8.57 -11.97 8.41
N LYS A 437 -8.38 -12.13 9.72
CA LYS A 437 -9.43 -12.61 10.62
C LYS A 437 -10.64 -11.68 10.62
N LEU A 438 -10.44 -10.36 10.58
CA LEU A 438 -11.55 -9.41 10.51
C LEU A 438 -12.34 -9.61 9.22
N PHE A 439 -11.68 -9.58 8.07
CA PHE A 439 -12.34 -9.65 6.77
C PHE A 439 -13.00 -11.02 6.51
N MET A 440 -12.29 -12.12 6.75
CA MET A 440 -12.76 -13.48 6.46
C MET A 440 -13.89 -13.96 7.38
N ASN A 441 -14.09 -13.31 8.53
CA ASN A 441 -15.21 -13.60 9.44
C ASN A 441 -16.46 -12.73 9.18
N ALA A 442 -16.40 -11.80 8.23
CA ALA A 442 -17.60 -11.09 7.77
C ALA A 442 -18.56 -12.09 7.09
N PRO A 443 -19.83 -12.20 7.54
CA PRO A 443 -20.75 -13.22 7.02
C PRO A 443 -20.96 -13.15 5.49
N GLU A 444 -21.03 -11.94 4.94
CA GLU A 444 -21.23 -11.70 3.52
C GLU A 444 -20.03 -12.13 2.68
N ILE A 445 -18.82 -12.00 3.23
CA ILE A 445 -17.59 -12.47 2.59
C ILE A 445 -17.60 -13.99 2.49
N GLN A 446 -17.93 -14.69 3.58
CA GLN A 446 -18.04 -16.16 3.55
C GLN A 446 -19.10 -16.64 2.56
N GLN A 447 -20.24 -15.95 2.47
CA GLN A 447 -21.29 -16.27 1.50
C GLN A 447 -20.84 -16.05 0.05
N GLY A 448 -20.19 -14.93 -0.24
CA GLY A 448 -19.66 -14.66 -1.58
C GLY A 448 -18.56 -15.65 -1.99
N LEU A 449 -17.64 -16.00 -1.08
CA LEU A 449 -16.64 -17.03 -1.34
C LEU A 449 -17.29 -18.39 -1.65
N LYS A 450 -18.28 -18.83 -0.88
CA LYS A 450 -19.06 -20.05 -1.18
C LYS A 450 -19.75 -19.97 -2.54
N LYS A 451 -20.37 -18.82 -2.85
CA LYS A 451 -21.03 -18.55 -4.15
C LYS A 451 -20.07 -18.71 -5.32
N LEU A 452 -18.82 -18.28 -5.15
CA LEU A 452 -17.74 -18.40 -6.14
C LEU A 452 -16.99 -19.75 -6.06
N SER A 453 -17.47 -20.68 -5.23
CA SER A 453 -16.84 -21.99 -4.98
C SER A 453 -15.39 -21.89 -4.49
N PHE A 454 -15.06 -20.81 -3.79
CA PHE A 454 -13.85 -20.76 -2.98
C PHE A 454 -14.00 -21.64 -1.75
N LYS A 455 -12.89 -22.17 -1.27
CA LYS A 455 -12.80 -22.99 -0.07
C LYS A 455 -11.69 -22.50 0.83
N SER A 456 -11.94 -22.57 2.13
CA SER A 456 -10.95 -22.33 3.16
C SER A 456 -11.30 -23.15 4.39
N GLU A 457 -10.44 -24.12 4.71
CA GLU A 457 -10.61 -24.95 5.91
C GLU A 457 -10.53 -24.12 7.19
N LYS A 458 -9.62 -23.13 7.22
CA LYS A 458 -9.40 -22.23 8.36
C LYS A 458 -10.66 -21.46 8.77
N TYR A 459 -11.51 -21.10 7.80
CA TYR A 459 -12.74 -20.33 8.04
C TYR A 459 -14.03 -21.15 7.82
N ASN A 460 -13.92 -22.48 7.70
CA ASN A 460 -15.06 -23.38 7.45
C ASN A 460 -15.89 -23.00 6.20
N ILE A 461 -15.19 -22.57 5.15
CA ILE A 461 -15.77 -22.30 3.82
C ILE A 461 -15.57 -23.58 3.00
N LYS A 462 -16.67 -24.30 2.72
CA LYS A 462 -16.66 -25.62 2.06
C LYS A 462 -17.12 -25.54 0.62
#